data_AF-W5ZYA1-F1
#
_entry.id   AF-W5ZYA1-F1
#
_cell.length_a   1.000
_cell.length_b   1.000
_cell.length_c   1.000
_cell.angle_alpha   90.00
_cell.angle_beta   90.00
_cell.angle_gamma   90.00
#
_symmetry.space_group_name_H-M   'P 1'
#
loop_
_entity.id
_entity.type
_entity.pdbx_description
1 polymer ?
#
loop_
_entity_poly.entity_id
_entity_poly.type
_entity_poly.pdbx_seq_one_letter_code
_entity_poly.pdbx_strand_id
1 'polypeptide(L)'
;AICSLTGNSDVEDSQYVIHGGKTPNNELSNKMYVMSAIYHTNKKTTFCCTEKELEGDIPVGRYGHSMNVVHSRGKKMYVIFGG
;
A
#
# COMPACT_ATOMS: atom_id res chain seq x y z
N ALA A 1 7.09 -3.34 11.36
CA ALA A 1 6.01 -4.34 11.38
C ALA A 1 6.08 -5.17 10.10
N ILE A 2 5.68 -6.45 10.15
CA ILE A 2 5.52 -7.29 8.96
C ILE A 2 4.02 -7.41 8.73
N CYS A 3 3.52 -6.84 7.63
CA CYS A 3 2.10 -6.87 7.29
C CYS A 3 1.91 -7.72 6.03
N SER A 4 0.89 -8.57 6.06
CA SER A 4 0.48 -9.39 4.92
C SER A 4 -0.62 -8.67 4.16
N LEU A 5 -0.51 -8.58 2.84
CA LEU A 5 -1.56 -8.05 1.98
C LEU A 5 -1.98 -9.15 1.00
N THR A 6 -3.26 -9.49 0.99
CA THR A 6 -3.84 -10.41 0.00
C THR A 6 -3.89 -9.72 -1.37
N GLY A 7 -3.00 -10.13 -2.28
CA GLY A 7 -3.00 -9.65 -3.67
C GLY A 7 -4.06 -10.38 -4.50
N ASN A 8 -4.79 -9.66 -5.35
CA ASN A 8 -5.66 -10.26 -6.37
C ASN A 8 -4.82 -10.52 -7.64
N SER A 9 -4.91 -11.70 -8.23
CA SER A 9 -3.94 -12.26 -9.17
C SER A 9 -4.08 -11.84 -10.64
N ASP A 10 -5.04 -11.00 -11.00
CA ASP A 10 -5.49 -10.98 -12.41
C ASP A 10 -5.13 -9.74 -13.23
N VAL A 11 -4.21 -8.89 -12.77
CA VAL A 11 -3.64 -7.84 -13.64
C VAL A 11 -2.16 -7.63 -13.28
N GLU A 12 -1.26 -8.02 -14.20
CA GLU A 12 0.14 -7.58 -14.19
C GLU A 12 0.20 -6.10 -14.58
N ASP A 13 -0.23 -5.21 -13.67
CA ASP A 13 0.01 -3.78 -13.74
C ASP A 13 0.73 -3.34 -12.46
N SER A 14 1.72 -2.46 -12.60
CA SER A 14 2.49 -1.94 -11.46
C SER A 14 1.57 -1.29 -10.43
N GLN A 15 1.46 -1.90 -9.25
CA GLN A 15 0.67 -1.38 -8.13
C GLN A 15 1.56 -0.62 -7.16
N TYR A 16 1.06 0.52 -6.68
CA TYR A 16 1.67 1.26 -5.58
C TYR A 16 0.95 0.96 -4.29
N VAL A 17 1.70 0.82 -3.20
CA VAL A 17 1.15 0.66 -1.86
C VAL A 17 1.54 1.88 -1.05
N ILE A 18 0.55 2.47 -0.38
CA ILE A 18 0.68 3.69 0.41
C ILE A 18 0.25 3.32 1.82
N HIS A 19 1.07 3.64 2.81
CA HIS A 19 0.75 3.45 4.21
C HIS A 19 1.03 4.74 4.99
N GLY A 20 0.12 5.08 5.89
CA GLY A 20 0.22 6.18 6.81
C GLY A 20 0.32 7.56 6.16
N GLY A 21 1.24 8.39 6.66
CA GLY A 21 1.34 9.81 6.32
C GLY A 21 0.51 10.71 7.23
N LYS A 22 0.51 12.00 6.91
CA LYS A 22 -0.14 13.05 7.69
C LYS A 22 -1.27 13.69 6.87
N THR A 23 -2.48 13.69 7.42
CA THR A 23 -3.66 14.25 6.74
C THR A 23 -3.61 15.79 6.73
N PRO A 24 -4.43 16.46 5.89
CA PRO A 24 -4.56 17.92 5.96
C PRO A 24 -4.97 18.44 7.35
N ASN A 25 -5.65 17.61 8.13
CA ASN A 25 -6.05 17.91 9.52
C ASN A 25 -4.97 17.59 10.55
N ASN A 26 -3.72 17.33 10.10
CA ASN A 26 -2.56 17.07 10.96
C ASN A 26 -2.63 15.72 11.72
N GLU A 27 -3.54 14.83 11.36
CA GLU A 27 -3.69 13.49 11.95
C GLU A 27 -2.76 12.49 11.27
N LEU A 28 -2.32 11.47 12.01
CA LEU A 28 -1.52 10.38 11.46
C LEU A 28 -2.44 9.24 11.04
N SER A 29 -2.39 8.88 9.75
CA SER A 29 -3.14 7.72 9.24
C SER A 29 -2.40 6.43 9.59
N ASN A 30 -3.13 5.38 9.96
CA ASN A 30 -2.65 4.00 10.05
C ASN A 30 -3.19 3.13 8.90
N LYS A 31 -3.88 3.73 7.93
CA LYS A 31 -4.54 3.03 6.83
C LYS A 31 -3.53 2.62 5.76
N MET A 32 -3.83 1.51 5.08
CA MET A 32 -3.13 1.08 3.88
C MET A 32 -4.02 1.30 2.65
N TYR A 33 -3.44 1.84 1.59
CA TYR A 33 -4.08 2.00 0.29
C TYR A 33 -3.28 1.28 -0.79
N VAL A 34 -3.98 0.65 -1.72
CA VAL A 34 -3.41 0.10 -2.94
C VAL A 34 -3.91 0.95 -4.11
N MET A 35 -2.97 1.51 -4.85
CA MET A 35 -3.24 2.27 -6.06
C MET A 35 -2.81 1.45 -7.28
N SER A 36 -3.75 1.20 -8.19
CA SER A 36 -3.50 0.49 -9.45
C SER A 36 -4.02 1.31 -10.62
N ALA A 37 -3.37 1.23 -11.77
CA ALA A 37 -3.99 1.67 -13.01
C ALA A 37 -5.07 0.67 -13.41
N ILE A 38 -6.22 1.16 -13.89
CA ILE A 38 -7.34 0.29 -14.32
C ILE A 38 -7.76 0.53 -15.77
N TYR A 39 -7.40 1.68 -16.34
CA TYR A 39 -7.72 2.01 -17.72
C TYR A 39 -6.76 3.05 -18.28
N HIS A 40 -6.37 2.87 -19.54
CA HIS A 40 -5.49 3.78 -20.28
C HIS A 40 -6.11 4.12 -21.63
N THR A 41 -6.40 5.39 -21.88
CA THR A 41 -6.88 5.87 -23.18
C THR A 41 -6.30 7.24 -23.50
N ASN A 42 -5.88 7.50 -24.74
CA ASN A 42 -5.49 8.84 -25.20
C ASN A 42 -4.57 9.62 -24.23
N LYS A 43 -3.53 8.95 -23.68
CA LYS A 43 -2.61 9.50 -22.65
C LYS A 43 -3.25 9.85 -21.30
N LYS A 44 -4.52 9.53 -21.09
CA LYS A 44 -5.23 9.61 -19.82
C LYS A 44 -5.24 8.23 -19.16
N THR A 45 -4.76 8.18 -17.93
CA THR A 45 -4.81 7.00 -17.07
C THR A 45 -5.86 7.19 -15.98
N THR A 46 -6.71 6.19 -15.79
CA THR A 46 -7.60 6.10 -14.64
C THR A 46 -6.96 5.18 -13.61
N PHE A 47 -6.90 5.63 -12.36
CA PHE A 47 -6.42 4.85 -11.23
C PHE A 47 -7.58 4.42 -10.34
N CYS A 48 -7.48 3.23 -9.76
CA CYS A 48 -8.27 2.80 -8.61
C CYS A 48 -7.40 2.92 -7.37
N CYS A 49 -7.90 3.59 -6.33
CA CYS A 49 -7.30 3.61 -5.01
C CYS A 49 -8.25 2.90 -4.05
N THR A 50 -7.81 1.77 -3.51
CA THR A 50 -8.62 0.95 -2.60
C THR A 50 -7.99 0.95 -1.22
N GLU A 51 -8.76 1.29 -0.19
CA GLU A 51 -8.36 1.07 1.20
C GLU A 51 -8.30 -0.44 1.47
N LYS A 52 -7.24 -0.88 2.13
CA LYS A 52 -7.02 -2.27 2.50
C LYS A 52 -7.00 -2.37 4.02
N GLU A 53 -7.86 -3.25 4.53
CA GLU A 53 -7.84 -3.62 5.93
C GLU A 53 -6.55 -4.38 6.25
N LEU A 54 -5.97 -4.06 7.41
CA LEU A 54 -4.79 -4.71 7.94
C LEU A 54 -5.20 -5.63 9.09
N GLU A 55 -4.55 -6.77 9.20
CA GLU A 55 -4.79 -7.75 10.27
C GLU A 55 -3.50 -8.07 11.02
N GLY A 56 -3.64 -8.52 12.27
CA GLY A 56 -2.52 -8.84 13.17
C GLY A 56 -1.93 -7.61 13.85
N ASP A 57 -0.60 -7.53 13.90
CA ASP A 57 0.11 -6.40 14.52
C ASP A 57 0.11 -5.18 13.58
N ILE A 58 -0.99 -4.44 13.61
CA ILE A 58 -1.19 -3.26 12.76
C ILE A 58 -0.26 -2.13 13.23
N PRO A 59 0.59 -1.57 12.34
CA PRO A 59 1.41 -0.41 12.69
C PRO A 59 0.53 0.79 13.07
N VAL A 60 0.91 1.49 14.14
CA VAL A 60 0.29 2.77 14.49
C VAL A 60 0.53 3.81 13.39
N GLY A 61 -0.35 4.81 13.33
CA GLY A 61 -0.25 5.88 12.34
C GLY A 61 1.07 6.63 12.46
N ARG A 62 1.76 6.80 11.33
CA ARG A 62 3.13 7.31 11.26
C ARG A 62 3.43 7.96 9.91
N TYR A 63 4.41 8.85 9.86
CA TYR A 63 4.87 9.54 8.65
C TYR A 63 6.40 9.56 8.59
N GLY A 64 6.98 9.75 7.40
CA GLY A 64 8.44 9.72 7.24
C GLY A 64 9.08 8.33 7.41
N HIS A 65 8.29 7.27 7.32
CA HIS A 65 8.76 5.89 7.37
C HIS A 65 8.99 5.33 5.96
N SER A 66 9.70 4.20 5.88
CA SER A 66 9.91 3.47 4.64
C SER A 66 9.06 2.21 4.59
N MET A 67 8.57 1.88 3.40
CA MET A 67 7.88 0.63 3.11
C MET A 67 8.49 0.01 1.85
N ASN A 68 8.86 -1.27 1.93
CA ASN A 68 9.42 -2.02 0.83
C ASN A 68 8.69 -3.35 0.63
N VAL A 69 8.61 -3.78 -0.63
CA VAL A 69 8.08 -5.10 -0.98
C VAL A 69 9.25 -6.08 -1.06
N VAL A 70 9.16 -7.19 -0.34
CA VAL A 70 10.15 -8.28 -0.39
C VAL A 70 9.51 -9.55 -0.93
N HIS A 71 10.26 -10.29 -1.74
CA HIS A 71 9.83 -11.56 -2.30
C HIS A 71 10.71 -12.67 -1.73
N SER A 72 10.10 -13.70 -1.13
CA SER A 72 10.81 -14.83 -0.54
C SER A 72 10.02 -16.11 -0.74
N ARG A 73 10.65 -17.13 -1.32
CA ARG A 73 10.04 -18.46 -1.57
C ARG A 73 8.66 -18.37 -2.27
N GLY A 74 8.56 -17.50 -3.28
CA GLY A 74 7.31 -17.28 -4.03
C GLY A 74 6.24 -16.46 -3.29
N LYS A 75 6.52 -15.98 -2.08
CA LYS A 75 5.59 -15.13 -1.30
C LYS A 75 6.03 -13.67 -1.36
N LYS A 76 5.05 -12.77 -1.44
CA LYS A 76 5.21 -11.31 -1.40
C LYS A 76 4.88 -10.80 0.00
N MET A 77 5.78 -10.02 0.60
CA MET A 77 5.58 -9.43 1.94
C MET A 77 5.90 -7.93 1.91
N TYR A 78 5.27 -7.17 2.81
CA TYR A 78 5.48 -5.74 2.96
C TYR A 78 6.22 -5.46 4.27
N VAL A 79 7.39 -4.83 4.16
CA VAL A 79 8.24 -4.48 5.31
C VAL A 79 8.12 -2.99 5.56
N ILE A 80 7.68 -2.62 6.77
CA ILE A 80 7.52 -1.24 7.22
C ILE A 80 8.55 -0.95 8.32
N PHE A 81 9.36 0.11 8.14
CA PHE A 81 10.44 0.49 9.05
C PHE A 81 10.54 2.00 9.27
N GLY A 82 10.82 2.39 10.52
CA GLY A 82 11.00 3.78 10.92
C GLY A 82 9.69 4.58 11.03
N GLY A 83 9.87 5.89 11.23
CA GLY A 83 8.81 6.90 11.39
C GLY A 83 7.92 6.75 12.62
#